data_AF-A0A838HHH5-F1
#
_entry.id   AF-A0A838HHH5-F1
#
_cell.length_a   1.000
_cell.length_b   1.000
_cell.length_c   1.000
_cell.angle_alpha   90.00
_cell.angle_beta   90.00
_cell.angle_gamma   90.00
#
_symmetry.space_group_name_H-M   'P 1'
#
loop_
_entity.id
_entity.type
_entity.pdbx_description
1 polymer ?
#
loop_
_entity_poly.entity_id
_entity_poly.type
_entity_poly.pdbx_seq_one_letter_code
_entity_poly.pdbx_strand_id
1 'polypeptide(L)'
;PAPGQGAIAVQRRASDGSAATLLEPLHDIDTWSAVTAERAFLADLGAGCSAPVAALAEVHARRLEMRALAAAEDGTNLRRVSGTGDPARPEELGSRLAREVGNAARGGGGEATG
;
A
#
# COMPACT_ATOMS: atom_id res chain seq x y z
N PRO A 1 -1.90 8.83 5.05
CA PRO A 1 -1.60 8.14 6.32
C PRO A 1 -0.41 7.21 6.09
N ALA A 2 0.23 6.74 7.16
CA ALA A 2 1.16 5.63 7.04
C ALA A 2 0.38 4.36 6.67
N PRO A 3 0.91 3.49 5.80
CA PRO A 3 0.32 2.18 5.52
C PRO A 3 0.04 1.37 6.78
N GLY A 4 -1.21 0.93 6.95
CA GLY A 4 -1.72 0.22 8.11
C GLY A 4 -2.17 1.11 9.27
N GLN A 5 -2.18 2.44 9.11
CA GLN A 5 -2.54 3.35 10.20
C GLN A 5 -4.01 3.17 10.62
N GLY A 6 -4.21 2.80 11.88
CA GLY A 6 -5.53 2.53 12.46
C GLY A 6 -5.92 1.05 12.48
N ALA A 7 -5.14 0.18 11.84
CA ALA A 7 -5.34 -1.27 11.90
C ALA A 7 -4.50 -1.90 13.01
N ILE A 8 -5.07 -2.90 13.70
CA ILE A 8 -4.35 -3.74 14.66
C ILE A 8 -4.14 -5.12 14.02
N ALA A 9 -2.89 -5.56 13.96
CA ALA A 9 -2.54 -6.89 13.47
C ALA A 9 -2.19 -7.81 14.64
N VAL A 10 -2.75 -9.02 14.65
CA VAL A 10 -2.38 -10.08 15.60
C VAL A 10 -1.61 -11.17 14.85
N GLN A 11 -0.41 -11.49 15.32
CA GLN A 11 0.42 -12.54 14.73
C GLN A 11 0.30 -13.84 15.52
N ARG A 12 0.19 -14.96 14.82
CA ARG A 12 0.22 -16.31 15.38
C ARG A 12 1.26 -17.17 14.66
N ARG A 13 1.69 -18.26 15.29
CA ARG A 13 2.44 -19.31 14.58
C ARG A 13 1.55 -19.96 13.51
N ALA A 14 2.14 -20.28 12.37
CA ALA A 14 1.43 -20.89 11.25
C ALA A 14 0.76 -22.23 11.65
N SER A 15 1.43 -23.02 12.48
CA SER A 15 0.98 -24.34 12.95
C SER A 15 -0.01 -24.32 14.12
N ASP A 16 -0.32 -23.16 14.70
CA ASP A 16 -1.18 -23.06 15.88
C ASP A 16 -2.66 -22.92 15.47
N GLY A 17 -3.30 -24.07 15.21
CA GLY A 17 -4.70 -24.13 14.80
C GLY A 17 -5.68 -23.65 15.88
N SER A 18 -5.31 -23.77 17.17
CA SER A 18 -6.14 -23.29 18.28
C SER A 18 -6.26 -21.77 18.28
N ALA A 19 -5.14 -21.08 18.05
CA ALA A 19 -5.11 -19.64 17.90
C ALA A 19 -5.85 -19.18 16.64
N ALA A 20 -5.81 -19.94 15.55
CA ALA A 20 -6.56 -19.60 14.33
C ALA A 20 -8.06 -19.50 14.60
N THR A 21 -8.65 -20.51 15.25
CA THR A 21 -10.09 -20.52 15.60
C THR A 21 -10.49 -19.36 16.51
N LEU A 22 -9.62 -18.97 17.45
CA LEU A 22 -9.90 -17.85 18.36
C LEU A 22 -9.83 -16.48 17.68
N LEU A 23 -9.02 -16.35 16.64
CA LEU A 23 -8.79 -15.09 15.94
C LEU A 23 -9.77 -14.86 14.78
N GLU A 24 -10.41 -15.91 14.27
CA GLU A 24 -11.36 -15.82 13.15
C GLU A 24 -12.43 -14.72 13.33
N PRO A 25 -13.07 -14.56 14.51
CA PRO A 25 -14.10 -13.52 14.69
C PRO A 25 -13.54 -12.08 14.68
N LEU A 26 -12.22 -11.91 14.83
CA LEU A 26 -11.55 -10.61 14.81
C LEU A 26 -11.04 -10.24 13.41
N HIS A 27 -11.14 -11.17 12.45
CA HIS A 27 -10.64 -10.96 11.10
C HIS A 27 -11.66 -10.17 10.27
N ASP A 28 -11.37 -8.88 10.10
CA ASP A 28 -12.08 -8.02 9.17
C ASP A 28 -11.44 -8.10 7.77
N ILE A 29 -12.16 -8.68 6.81
CA ILE A 29 -11.64 -8.95 5.47
C ILE A 29 -11.36 -7.66 4.68
N ASP A 30 -12.17 -6.63 4.88
CA ASP A 30 -12.05 -5.36 4.17
C ASP A 30 -10.80 -4.61 4.63
N THR A 31 -10.55 -4.60 5.94
CA THR A 31 -9.33 -4.08 6.56
C THR A 31 -8.12 -4.88 6.12
N TRP A 32 -8.23 -6.21 6.06
CA TRP A 32 -7.14 -7.06 5.59
C TRP A 32 -6.77 -6.72 4.14
N SER A 33 -7.75 -6.58 3.24
CA SER A 33 -7.51 -6.20 1.84
C SER A 33 -6.90 -4.80 1.72
N ALA A 34 -7.43 -3.82 2.44
CA ALA A 34 -6.89 -2.46 2.46
C ALA A 34 -5.42 -2.44 2.89
N VAL A 35 -5.12 -2.98 4.07
CA VAL A 35 -3.76 -3.00 4.64
C VAL A 35 -2.81 -3.79 3.75
N THR A 36 -3.25 -4.88 3.14
CA THR A 36 -2.42 -5.70 2.26
C THR A 36 -2.00 -4.92 1.01
N ALA A 37 -2.91 -4.16 0.40
CA ALA A 37 -2.59 -3.31 -0.75
C ALA A 37 -1.60 -2.19 -0.38
N GLU A 38 -1.80 -1.54 0.77
CA GLU A 38 -0.90 -0.50 1.26
C GLU A 38 0.51 -1.03 1.54
N ARG A 39 0.62 -2.24 2.11
CA ARG A 39 1.91 -2.89 2.37
C ARG A 39 2.60 -3.37 1.10
N ALA A 40 1.86 -3.92 0.13
CA ALA A 40 2.41 -4.29 -1.17
C ALA A 40 2.97 -3.07 -1.90
N PHE A 41 2.29 -1.93 -1.84
CA PHE A 41 2.79 -0.67 -2.39
C PHE A 41 4.13 -0.25 -1.76
N LEU A 42 4.25 -0.28 -0.43
CA LEU A 42 5.52 0.06 0.23
C LEU A 42 6.65 -0.92 -0.12
N ALA A 43 6.35 -2.22 -0.09
CA ALA A 43 7.32 -3.27 -0.34
C ALA A 43 7.93 -3.13 -1.74
N ASP A 44 7.08 -2.92 -2.76
CA ASP A 44 7.52 -2.78 -4.15
C ASP A 44 8.25 -1.46 -4.43
N LEU A 45 7.97 -0.41 -3.66
CA LEU A 45 8.70 0.85 -3.78
C LEU A 45 10.14 0.74 -3.25
N GLY A 46 10.45 -0.29 -2.45
CA GLY A 46 11.75 -0.43 -1.78
C GLY A 46 12.04 0.72 -0.80
N ALA A 47 11.00 1.41 -0.36
CA ALA A 47 11.11 2.58 0.50
C ALA A 47 11.45 2.18 1.94
N GLY A 48 12.52 2.76 2.49
CA GLY A 48 12.85 2.62 3.92
C GLY A 48 11.86 3.38 4.81
N CYS A 49 11.91 3.12 6.13
CA CYS A 49 11.00 3.73 7.10
C CYS A 49 10.99 5.27 7.15
N SER A 50 12.02 5.92 6.59
CA SER A 50 12.19 7.38 6.54
C SER A 50 11.76 8.00 5.20
N ALA A 51 11.40 7.19 4.20
CA ALA A 51 11.00 7.71 2.89
C ALA A 51 9.66 8.44 2.99
N PRO A 52 9.49 9.61 2.34
CA PRO A 52 8.25 10.39 2.37
C PRO A 52 7.20 9.76 1.45
N VAL A 53 6.60 8.69 1.94
CA VAL A 53 5.66 7.82 1.24
C VAL A 53 4.38 7.70 2.06
N ALA A 54 3.23 7.77 1.41
CA ALA A 54 1.96 7.49 2.06
C ALA A 54 1.06 6.66 1.13
N ALA A 55 0.28 5.77 1.74
CA ALA A 55 -0.70 4.96 1.04
C ALA A 55 -1.93 4.80 1.94
N LEU A 56 -3.11 4.88 1.32
CA LEU A 56 -4.40 4.68 1.97
C LEU A 56 -5.29 3.89 1.02
N ALA A 57 -5.79 2.74 1.48
CA ALA A 57 -6.74 1.92 0.77
C ALA A 57 -8.02 1.72 1.57
N GLU A 58 -9.14 1.63 0.86
CA GLU A 58 -10.48 1.53 1.44
C GLU A 58 -11.29 0.56 0.58
N VAL A 59 -12.08 -0.32 1.20
CA VAL A 59 -13.03 -1.19 0.48
C VAL A 59 -14.41 -0.56 0.54
N HIS A 60 -14.98 -0.28 -0.63
CA HIS A 60 -16.32 0.28 -0.78
C HIS A 60 -17.09 -0.51 -1.83
N ALA A 61 -18.31 -0.97 -1.49
CA ALA A 61 -19.19 -1.67 -2.42
C ALA A 61 -18.49 -2.78 -3.24
N ARG A 62 -17.66 -3.60 -2.57
CA ARG A 62 -16.85 -4.69 -3.15
C ARG A 62 -15.74 -4.25 -4.12
N ARG A 63 -15.30 -3.00 -4.03
CA ARG A 63 -14.18 -2.46 -4.77
C ARG A 63 -13.13 -1.97 -3.80
N LEU A 64 -11.88 -2.36 -4.04
CA LEU A 64 -10.75 -1.80 -3.33
C LEU A 64 -10.32 -0.52 -4.05
N GLU A 65 -10.31 0.60 -3.33
CA GLU A 65 -9.84 1.89 -3.81
C GLU A 65 -8.59 2.28 -3.06
N MET A 66 -7.61 2.87 -3.75
CA MET A 66 -6.34 3.24 -3.13
C MET A 66 -5.84 4.57 -3.67
N ARG A 67 -5.31 5.38 -2.77
CA ARG A 67 -4.57 6.63 -3.06
C ARG A 67 -3.21 6.54 -2.41
N ALA A 68 -2.17 6.89 -3.17
CA ALA A 68 -0.80 6.84 -2.68
C ALA A 68 0.02 8.01 -3.20
N LEU A 69 1.12 8.30 -2.50
CA LEU A 69 2.09 9.31 -2.89
C LEU A 69 3.50 8.88 -2.50
N ALA A 70 4.47 9.40 -3.25
CA ALA A 70 5.89 9.30 -2.94
C ALA A 70 6.58 10.60 -3.33
N ALA A 71 7.55 11.05 -2.54
CA ALA A 71 8.42 12.18 -2.84
C ALA A 71 9.90 11.76 -2.73
N ALA A 72 10.79 12.61 -3.23
CA ALA A 72 12.22 12.50 -2.93
C ALA A 72 12.48 12.84 -1.45
N GLU A 73 13.61 12.40 -0.90
CA GLU A 73 13.96 12.60 0.51
C GLU A 73 14.06 14.08 0.93
N ASP A 74 14.38 14.96 -0.03
CA ASP A 74 14.39 16.42 0.16
C ASP A 74 12.98 17.06 0.06
N GLY A 75 11.94 16.24 -0.10
CA GLY A 75 10.54 16.66 -0.24
C GLY A 75 10.16 17.11 -1.66
N THR A 76 11.09 17.12 -2.60
CA THR A 76 10.81 17.45 -4.01
C THR A 76 10.18 16.26 -4.74
N ASN A 77 9.77 16.47 -5.99
CA ASN A 77 9.25 15.39 -6.85
C ASN A 77 8.08 14.60 -6.24
N LEU A 78 7.18 15.29 -5.52
CA LEU A 78 5.96 14.68 -4.99
C LEU A 78 5.08 14.18 -6.13
N ARG A 79 4.87 12.86 -6.18
CA ARG A 79 3.97 12.18 -7.12
C ARG A 79 2.80 11.58 -6.38
N ARG A 80 1.62 11.64 -6.99
CA ARG A 80 0.38 11.05 -6.49
C ARG A 80 -0.14 10.07 -7.52
N VAL A 81 -0.58 8.91 -7.05
CA VAL A 81 -1.23 7.88 -7.86
C VAL A 81 -2.48 7.40 -7.15
N SER A 82 -3.45 6.93 -7.92
CA SER A 82 -4.67 6.36 -7.36
C SER A 82 -5.22 5.32 -8.32
N GLY A 83 -5.92 4.33 -7.79
CA GLY A 83 -6.56 3.35 -8.62
C GLY A 83 -7.53 2.49 -7.84
N THR A 84 -8.20 1.62 -8.58
CA THR A 84 -9.12 0.64 -8.02
C THR A 84 -8.73 -0.78 -8.42
N GLY A 85 -9.13 -1.76 -7.64
CA GLY A 85 -8.84 -3.16 -7.86
C GLY A 85 -9.87 -4.09 -7.22
N ASP A 86 -9.63 -5.38 -7.40
CA ASP A 86 -10.40 -6.44 -6.75
C ASP A 86 -9.91 -6.59 -5.30
N PRO A 87 -10.79 -6.48 -4.28
CA PRO A 87 -10.40 -6.70 -2.88
C PRO A 87 -9.92 -8.12 -2.61
N ALA A 88 -10.19 -9.10 -3.49
CA ALA A 88 -9.63 -10.45 -3.39
C ALA A 88 -8.18 -10.55 -3.89
N ARG A 89 -7.65 -9.50 -4.53
CA ARG A 89 -6.27 -9.41 -5.03
C ARG A 89 -5.62 -8.08 -4.66
N PRO A 90 -5.57 -7.73 -3.36
CA PRO A 90 -5.12 -6.41 -2.91
C PRO A 90 -3.67 -6.10 -3.30
N GLU A 91 -2.79 -7.12 -3.34
CA GLU A 91 -1.40 -6.99 -3.74
C GLU A 91 -1.27 -6.48 -5.18
N GLU A 92 -2.13 -6.94 -6.10
CA GLU A 92 -2.09 -6.53 -7.51
C GLU A 92 -2.27 -5.00 -7.65
N LEU A 93 -3.19 -4.41 -6.86
CA LEU A 93 -3.42 -2.97 -6.85
C LEU A 93 -2.19 -2.23 -6.27
N GLY A 94 -1.71 -2.65 -5.10
CA GLY A 94 -0.58 -2.02 -4.43
C GLY A 94 0.69 -2.02 -5.29
N SER A 95 1.07 -3.19 -5.80
CA SER A 95 2.22 -3.38 -6.69
C SER A 95 2.11 -2.61 -7.99
N ARG A 96 0.89 -2.50 -8.56
CA ARG A 96 0.67 -1.69 -9.76
C ARG A 96 0.93 -0.21 -9.50
N LEU A 97 0.33 0.34 -8.45
CA LEU A 97 0.51 1.75 -8.11
C LEU A 97 1.96 2.08 -7.73
N ALA A 98 2.69 1.15 -7.12
CA ALA A 98 4.13 1.31 -6.82
C ALA A 98 4.96 1.46 -8.10
N ARG A 99 4.70 0.62 -9.12
CA ARG A 99 5.37 0.73 -10.42
C ARG A 99 5.01 2.02 -11.15
N GLU A 100 3.75 2.44 -11.09
CA GLU A 100 3.30 3.70 -11.70
C GLU A 100 4.01 4.91 -11.08
N VAL A 101 4.09 4.98 -9.75
CA VAL A 101 4.74 6.10 -9.07
C VAL A 101 6.28 6.05 -9.24
N GLY A 102 6.89 4.86 -9.25
CA GLY A 102 8.33 4.67 -9.44
C GLY A 102 8.82 4.96 -10.85
N ASN A 103 8.04 4.63 -11.88
CA ASN A 103 8.35 4.99 -13.27
C ASN A 103 8.29 6.51 -13.48
N ALA A 104 7.36 7.20 -12.81
CA ALA A 104 7.28 8.66 -12.82
C ALA A 104 8.44 9.35 -12.07
N ALA A 105 9.07 8.67 -11.09
CA ALA A 105 10.21 9.18 -10.34
C ALA A 105 11.53 9.11 -11.13
N ARG A 106 11.69 8.11 -12.01
CA ARG A 106 12.91 7.94 -12.85
C ARG A 106 12.92 8.81 -14.12
N GLY A 107 11.80 9.42 -14.50
CA GLY A 107 11.67 10.26 -15.70
C GLY A 107 11.89 11.77 -15.46
N GLY A 108 12.36 12.20 -14.29
CA GLY A 108 12.49 13.63 -13.92
C GLY A 108 13.87 14.24 -14.14
N GLY A 109 14.82 13.52 -14.73
CA GLY A 109 16.18 13.99 -14.99
C GLY A 109 16.38 14.38 -16.45
N GLY A 110 15.97 15.60 -16.82
CA GLY A 110 16.38 16.24 -18.06
C GLY A 110 15.24 16.86 -18.87
N GLU A 111 15.09 18.18 -18.76
CA GLU A 111 15.15 19.07 -19.93
C GLU A 111 15.34 20.51 -19.45
N ALA A 112 16.62 20.89 -19.36
CA ALA A 112 17.06 22.24 -19.61
C ALA A 112 17.56 22.27 -21.05
N THR A 113 16.73 22.68 -22.02
CA THR A 113 17.19 23.23 -23.31
C THR A 113 16.05 24.01 -23.96
N GLY A 114 16.29 25.30 -24.29
CA GLY A 114 15.46 26.11 -25.20
C GLY A 114 14.88 27.36 -24.57
#